data_AF-A0A838F489-F1
#
_entry.id   AF-A0A838F489-F1
#
_cell.length_a   1.000
_cell.length_b   1.000
_cell.length_c   1.000
_cell.angle_alpha   90.00
_cell.angle_beta   90.00
_cell.angle_gamma   90.00
#
_symmetry.space_group_name_H-M   'P 1'
#
loop_
_entity.id
_entity.type
_entity.pdbx_description
1 polymer ?
#
loop_
_entity_poly.entity_id
_entity_poly.type
_entity_poly.pdbx_seq_one_letter_code
_entity_poly.pdbx_strand_id
1 'polypeptide(L)' 'MKDYSDLKVFNDKKLRTIRNNINNRLVSFKSNSEKSLKALPPSHMLHGLDEAQCKALLERVFKELKTRG' A
#
# COMPACT_ATOMS: atom_id res chain seq x y z
N MET A 1 -12.68 -6.91 -3.57
CA MET A 1 -11.72 -5.78 -3.64
C MET A 1 -11.48 -5.32 -2.21
N LYS A 2 -10.24 -5.20 -1.73
CA LYS A 2 -10.02 -4.68 -0.38
C LYS A 2 -10.31 -3.20 -0.40
N ASP A 3 -11.35 -2.81 0.34
CA ASP A 3 -11.79 -1.44 0.39
C ASP A 3 -10.84 -0.63 1.29
N TYR A 4 -10.12 0.31 0.68
CA TYR A 4 -9.29 1.29 1.39
C TYR A 4 -9.97 2.66 1.45
N SER A 5 -11.28 2.75 1.15
CA SER A 5 -12.01 4.02 1.15
C SER A 5 -12.03 4.65 2.54
N ASP A 6 -12.16 3.82 3.57
CA ASP A 6 -12.06 4.27 4.96
C ASP A 6 -10.86 3.64 5.67
N LEU A 7 -9.85 4.47 5.97
CA LEU A 7 -8.68 4.02 6.74
C LEU A 7 -8.91 4.06 8.25
N LYS A 8 -9.99 4.71 8.72
CA LYS A 8 -10.28 4.89 10.15
C LYS A 8 -10.61 3.56 10.84
N VAL A 9 -11.22 2.63 10.11
CA VAL A 9 -11.56 1.29 10.61
C VAL A 9 -10.33 0.43 10.92
N PHE A 10 -9.16 0.76 10.37
CA PHE A 10 -7.93 0.03 10.65
C PHE A 10 -7.29 0.51 11.94
N ASN A 11 -6.78 -0.42 12.74
CA ASN A 11 -5.92 -0.09 13.87
C ASN A 11 -4.50 0.30 13.41
N ASP A 12 -3.73 0.90 14.31
CA ASP A 12 -2.40 1.43 13.97
C ASP A 12 -1.42 0.33 13.53
N LYS A 13 -1.54 -0.87 14.10
CA LYS A 13 -0.74 -2.03 13.69
C LYS A 13 -1.01 -2.33 12.22
N LYS A 14 -2.27 -2.35 11.81
CA LYS A 14 -2.68 -2.60 10.43
C LYS A 14 -2.24 -1.47 9.50
N LEU A 15 -2.37 -0.20 9.91
CA LEU A 15 -1.87 0.94 9.14
C LEU A 15 -0.35 0.87 8.92
N ARG A 16 0.42 0.53 9.95
CA ARG A 16 1.87 0.28 9.83
C ARG A 16 2.19 -0.88 8.89
N THR A 17 1.41 -1.96 8.95
CA THR A 17 1.54 -3.08 8.00
C THR A 17 1.26 -2.62 6.56
N ILE A 18 0.19 -1.85 6.32
CA ILE A 18 -0.14 -1.30 5.00
C ILE A 18 1.03 -0.45 4.48
N ARG A 19 1.50 0.52 5.28
CA ARG A 19 2.64 1.39 4.94
C ARG A 19 3.88 0.58 4.54
N ASN A 20 4.26 -0.41 5.35
CA ASN A 20 5.45 -1.23 5.09
C ASN A 20 5.33 -2.04 3.79
N ASN A 21 4.16 -2.64 3.54
CA ASN A 21 3.91 -3.35 2.29
C ASN A 21 4.00 -2.43 1.07
N ILE A 22 3.48 -1.20 1.18
CA ILE A 22 3.55 -0.22 0.09
C ILE A 22 5.00 0.18 -0.18
N ASN A 23 5.77 0.51 0.86
CA ASN A 23 7.18 0.86 0.70
C ASN A 23 7.97 -0.25 0.01
N ASN A 24 7.79 -1.51 0.43
CA ASN A 24 8.43 -2.67 -0.21
C ASN A 24 8.02 -2.81 -1.67
N ARG A 25 6.73 -2.56 -1.98
CA ARG A 25 6.22 -2.62 -3.34
C ARG A 25 6.78 -1.50 -4.22
N LEU A 26 6.88 -0.28 -3.71
CA LEU A 26 7.49 0.87 -4.40
C LEU A 26 8.98 0.65 -4.71
N VAL A 27 9.73 0.02 -3.80
CA VAL A 27 11.10 -0.40 -4.10
C VAL A 27 11.12 -1.38 -5.26
N SER A 28 10.19 -2.34 -5.29
CA SER A 28 10.10 -3.32 -6.38
C SER A 28 9.79 -2.65 -7.73
N PHE A 29 8.93 -1.62 -7.76
CA PHE A 29 8.65 -0.81 -8.96
C PHE A 29 9.89 -0.05 -9.46
N LYS A 30 10.74 0.47 -8.56
CA LYS A 30 11.98 1.18 -8.94
C LYS A 30 13.07 0.25 -9.45
N SER A 31 13.20 -0.94 -8.87
CA SER A 31 14.30 -1.86 -9.16
C SER A 31 14.03 -2.79 -10.34
N ASN A 32 12.80 -2.86 -10.83
CA ASN A 32 12.41 -3.75 -11.92
C ASN A 32 11.76 -2.96 -13.04
N SER A 33 11.98 -3.38 -14.28
CA SER A 33 11.08 -2.99 -15.36
C SER A 33 9.66 -3.47 -15.04
N GLU A 34 8.63 -2.71 -15.41
CA GLU A 34 7.23 -3.04 -15.12
C GLU A 34 6.84 -4.46 -15.59
N LYS A 35 7.46 -4.91 -16.70
CA LYS A 35 7.32 -6.26 -17.28
C LYS A 35 7.90 -7.40 -16.43
N SER A 36 8.87 -7.12 -15.56
CA SER A 36 9.52 -8.11 -14.70
C SER A 36 8.98 -8.10 -13.26
N LEU A 37 8.05 -7.18 -12.96
CA LEU A 37 7.46 -7.08 -11.64
C LEU A 37 6.48 -8.23 -11.40
N LYS A 38 6.79 -9.09 -10.43
CA LYS A 38 5.89 -10.19 -10.06
C LYS A 38 4.52 -9.65 -9.64
N ALA A 39 3.47 -10.21 -10.25
CA ALA A 39 2.11 -9.98 -9.82
C ALA A 39 1.93 -10.49 -8.38
N LEU A 40 1.22 -9.71 -7.56
CA LEU A 40 0.85 -10.13 -6.21
C LEU A 40 -0.34 -11.09 -6.31
N PRO A 41 -0.48 -12.08 -5.40
CA PRO A 41 -1.64 -12.95 -5.41
C PRO A 41 -2.93 -12.16 -5.08
N PRO A 42 -4.13 -12.60 -5.51
CA PRO A 42 -5.40 -11.90 -5.25
C PRO A 42 -5.70 -11.65 -3.77
N SER A 43 -5.19 -12.49 -2.88
CA SER A 43 -5.32 -12.33 -1.42
C SER A 43 -4.42 -11.23 -0.85
N HIS A 44 -3.37 -10.83 -1.58
CA HIS A 44 -2.46 -9.79 -1.15
C HIS A 44 -3.17 -8.44 -1.11
N MET A 45 -2.75 -7.60 -0.17
CA MET A 45 -3.43 -6.34 0.08
C MET A 45 -3.23 -5.30 -1.03
N LEU A 46 -2.10 -5.33 -1.72
CA LEU A 46 -1.79 -4.44 -2.84
C LEU A 46 -2.05 -5.09 -4.21
N HIS A 47 -2.82 -6.19 -4.25
CA HIS A 47 -3.14 -6.84 -5.51
C HIS A 47 -3.88 -5.89 -6.45
N GLY A 48 -3.44 -5.84 -7.71
CA GLY A 48 -4.02 -4.98 -8.74
C GLY A 48 -3.68 -3.50 -8.60
N LEU A 49 -2.84 -3.10 -7.64
CA LEU A 49 -2.40 -1.71 -7.51
C LEU A 49 -1.13 -1.44 -8.33
N ASP A 50 -1.17 -0.38 -9.13
CA ASP A 50 0.00 0.17 -9.81
C ASP A 50 0.84 1.09 -8.89
N GLU A 51 1.94 1.62 -9.42
CA GLU A 51 2.83 2.49 -8.65
C GLU A 51 2.14 3.78 -8.18
N ALA A 52 1.31 4.41 -9.02
CA ALA A 52 0.62 5.64 -8.69
C ALA A 52 -0.43 5.44 -7.60
N GLN A 53 -1.19 4.34 -7.68
CA GLN A 53 -2.16 3.92 -6.68
C GLN A 53 -1.47 3.56 -5.36
N CYS A 54 -0.31 2.91 -5.40
CA CYS A 54 0.51 2.66 -4.21
C CYS A 54 0.96 3.97 -3.56
N LYS A 55 1.44 4.96 -4.32
CA LYS A 55 1.83 6.28 -3.79
C LYS A 55 0.65 7.01 -3.15
N ALA A 56 -0.50 7.07 -3.84
CA ALA A 56 -1.70 7.71 -3.31
C ALA A 56 -2.20 7.05 -2.01
N LEU A 57 -2.16 5.71 -1.94
CA LEU A 57 -2.52 4.98 -0.72
C LEU A 57 -1.53 5.27 0.42
N LEU A 58 -0.23 5.39 0.12
CA LEU A 58 0.80 5.70 1.10
C LEU A 58 0.55 7.05 1.78
N GLU A 59 0.24 8.09 1.00
CA GLU A 59 -0.07 9.42 1.51
C GLU A 59 -1.27 9.40 2.46
N ARG A 60 -2.33 8.69 2.07
CA ARG A 60 -3.54 8.53 2.92
C ARG A 60 -3.23 7.82 4.23
N VAL A 61 -2.42 6.75 4.19
CA VAL A 61 -2.00 6.00 5.38
C VAL A 61 -1.12 6.84 6.30
N PHE A 62 -0.19 7.64 5.74
CA PHE A 62 0.62 8.56 6.54
C PHE A 62 -0.20 9.65 7.20
N LYS A 63 -1.16 10.23 6.47
CA LYS A 63 -2.07 11.24 7.03
C LYS A 63 -2.85 10.67 8.21
N GLU A 64 -3.43 9.48 8.06
CA GLU A 64 -4.17 8.81 9.13
C GLU A 64 -3.28 8.50 10.34
N LEU A 65 -2.09 7.96 10.13
CA LEU A 65 -1.14 7.70 11.23
C LEU A 65 -0.70 8.98 11.94
N LYS A 66 -0.53 10.09 11.21
CA LYS A 66 -0.16 11.39 11.78
C LYS A 66 -1.31 12.00 12.60
N THR A 67 -2.56 11.82 12.17
CA THR A 67 -3.72 12.30 12.92
C THR A 67 -3.91 11.58 14.26
N ARG A 68 -3.38 10.36 14.41
CA ARG A 68 -3.52 9.55 15.62
C ARG A 68 -2.38 9.69 16.63
N GLY A 69 -1.23 10.22 16.19
CA GLY A 69 -0.07 10.49 17.04
C GLY A 69 -0.13 11.91 17.60
#